data_AF-A0A936VVV7-F1
#
_entry.id   AF-A0A936VVV7-F1
#
_cell.length_a   1.000
_cell.length_b   1.000
_cell.length_c   1.000
_cell.angle_alpha   90.00
_cell.angle_beta   90.00
_cell.angle_gamma   90.00
#
_symmetry.space_group_name_H-M   'P 1'
#
loop_
_entity.id
_entity.type
_entity.pdbx_description
1 polymer ?
#
loop_
_entity_poly.entity_id
_entity_poly.type
_entity_poly.pdbx_seq_one_letter_code
_entity_poly.pdbx_strand_id
1 'polypeptide(L)'
;MKCRLFLFLFIILCIDNLCCQIKDFEGNIYDTVQIGNQTWLTSNIRSKFYSDGNPVKSTDYKCANGNCLNIDTFGLLYNFSGLTKNETTKRIQGICPSGFLIPTPNEWHQLMLSLNADTTWLWKGAYNYVSDKVISQQYGGSNSSGLSIVPSGVNALGSYYNFGRGEFYKLIDSLIVKGITVFFDGSTNGTIRIDTFLTQAIAKSSDQYLPCRCIKKSNLTLVTGINNKLKFNIYPNPSIDGNITVDLSEELINRKFELQIFSDLGILVYRTTDISSAKINLVLPRGLYVAKIVNPENSIPYIHSKKVVLLNY
;
A
#
# COMPACT_ATOMS: atom_id res chain seq x y z
N MET A 1 28.81 -32.88 57.92
CA MET A 1 28.19 -31.54 57.80
C MET A 1 28.07 -31.20 56.33
N LYS A 2 26.97 -30.56 55.96
CA LYS A 2 26.47 -30.23 54.61
C LYS A 2 27.53 -29.61 53.69
N CYS A 3 27.49 -29.94 52.40
CA CYS A 3 27.21 -28.93 51.36
C CYS A 3 26.90 -29.62 50.02
N ARG A 4 25.61 -29.70 49.67
CA ARG A 4 25.17 -30.05 48.32
C ARG A 4 25.44 -28.83 47.44
N LEU A 5 26.40 -28.89 46.53
CA LEU A 5 26.61 -27.85 45.52
C LEU A 5 25.66 -28.14 44.34
N PHE A 6 24.46 -27.57 44.41
CA PHE A 6 23.53 -27.54 43.30
C PHE A 6 24.08 -26.57 42.26
N LEU A 7 24.65 -27.08 41.17
CA LEU A 7 25.06 -26.28 40.02
C LEU A 7 23.77 -25.85 39.29
N PHE A 8 23.21 -24.71 39.69
CA PHE A 8 22.10 -24.08 38.98
C PHE A 8 22.62 -23.59 37.63
N LEU A 9 22.29 -24.34 36.59
CA LEU A 9 22.40 -23.95 35.19
C LEU A 9 21.44 -22.75 34.99
N PHE A 10 21.95 -21.53 35.18
CA PHE A 10 21.25 -20.31 34.77
C PHE A 10 21.28 -20.27 33.23
N ILE A 11 20.31 -20.96 32.62
CA ILE A 11 19.89 -20.66 31.25
C ILE A 11 19.26 -19.27 31.34
N ILE A 12 20.08 -18.24 31.12
CA ILE A 12 19.59 -16.91 30.80
C ILE A 12 18.92 -17.05 29.44
N LEU A 13 17.60 -17.22 29.47
CA LEU A 13 16.72 -16.86 28.37
C LEU A 13 16.86 -15.36 28.15
N CYS A 14 17.92 -14.96 27.44
CA CYS A 14 17.87 -13.77 26.62
C CYS A 14 16.91 -14.11 25.47
N ILE A 15 15.61 -13.95 25.73
CA ILE A 15 14.71 -13.52 24.66
C ILE A 15 15.12 -12.07 24.46
N ASP A 16 16.22 -11.88 23.72
CA ASP A 16 16.49 -10.61 23.11
C ASP A 16 15.30 -10.39 22.17
N ASN A 17 14.32 -9.62 22.64
CA ASN A 17 13.62 -8.68 21.80
C ASN A 17 14.69 -7.77 21.21
N LEU A 18 15.45 -8.30 20.25
CA LEU A 18 16.27 -7.55 19.34
C LEU A 18 15.25 -6.81 18.48
N CYS A 19 14.72 -5.71 19.02
CA CYS A 19 14.13 -4.66 18.23
C CYS A 19 15.26 -4.21 17.32
N CYS A 20 15.36 -4.84 16.15
CA CYS A 20 16.23 -4.38 15.09
C CYS A 20 15.58 -3.09 14.61
N GLN A 21 15.91 -1.99 15.28
CA GLN A 21 15.44 -0.67 14.92
C GLN A 21 15.85 -0.44 13.47
N ILE A 22 14.92 0.01 12.65
CA ILE A 22 15.19 0.20 11.23
C ILE A 22 16.10 1.42 11.09
N LYS A 23 17.22 1.24 10.41
CA LYS A 23 18.19 2.31 10.15
C LYS A 23 18.30 2.56 8.66
N ASP A 24 18.36 3.83 8.28
CA ASP A 24 18.82 4.19 6.94
C ASP A 24 20.34 4.23 6.86
N PHE A 25 20.87 4.64 5.71
CA PHE A 25 22.32 4.69 5.46
C PHE A 25 23.05 5.68 6.36
N GLU A 26 22.39 6.78 6.77
CA GLU A 26 22.97 7.78 7.67
C GLU A 26 22.84 7.39 9.16
N GLY A 27 22.20 6.27 9.45
CA GLY A 27 21.96 5.80 10.81
C GLY A 27 20.75 6.45 11.48
N ASN A 28 19.89 7.16 10.74
CA ASN A 28 18.63 7.64 11.31
C ASN A 28 17.76 6.44 11.66
N ILE A 29 17.16 6.48 12.84
CA ILE A 29 16.39 5.38 13.39
C ILE A 29 14.90 5.60 13.14
N TYR A 30 14.20 4.54 12.72
CA TYR A 30 12.77 4.52 12.45
C TYR A 30 12.11 3.38 13.22
N ASP A 31 11.07 3.72 13.96
CA ASP A 31 10.20 2.72 14.58
C ASP A 31 9.21 2.16 13.56
N THR A 32 8.64 1.00 13.89
CA THR A 32 7.65 0.34 13.06
C THR A 32 6.38 0.07 13.84
N VAL A 33 5.26 0.05 13.12
CA VAL A 33 3.97 -0.38 13.66
C VAL A 33 3.34 -1.42 12.74
N GLN A 34 2.75 -2.46 13.34
CA GLN A 34 1.96 -3.43 12.61
C GLN A 34 0.49 -3.04 12.63
N ILE A 35 -0.11 -2.87 11.45
CA ILE A 35 -1.52 -2.55 11.26
C ILE A 35 -2.10 -3.61 10.32
N GLY A 36 -2.99 -4.44 10.86
CA GLY A 36 -3.41 -5.67 10.18
C GLY A 36 -2.19 -6.55 9.85
N ASN A 37 -2.02 -6.86 8.56
CA ASN A 37 -0.90 -7.66 8.05
C ASN A 37 0.25 -6.82 7.49
N GLN A 38 0.20 -5.50 7.65
CA GLN A 38 1.22 -4.59 7.11
C GLN A 38 2.08 -4.03 8.23
N THR A 39 3.38 -3.91 7.99
CA THR A 39 4.30 -3.21 8.88
C THR A 39 4.72 -1.91 8.23
N TRP A 40 4.49 -0.79 8.91
CA TRP A 40 4.76 0.57 8.42
C TRP A 40 5.83 1.23 9.27
N LEU A 41 6.61 2.14 8.66
CA LEU A 41 7.38 3.11 9.46
C LEU A 41 6.43 4.13 10.11
N THR A 42 6.72 4.51 11.35
CA THR A 42 5.92 5.49 12.10
C THR A 42 6.30 6.93 11.80
N SER A 43 7.43 7.17 11.15
CA SER A 43 7.92 8.50 10.76
C SER A 43 8.28 8.58 9.28
N ASN A 44 8.30 9.80 8.76
CA ASN A 44 8.75 10.08 7.39
C ASN A 44 10.27 9.92 7.27
N ILE A 45 10.75 9.63 6.06
CA ILE A 45 12.18 9.45 5.79
C ILE A 45 12.94 10.78 5.90
N ARG A 46 14.09 10.72 6.59
CA ARG A 46 15.00 11.84 6.87
C ARG A 46 16.33 11.74 6.10
N SER A 47 16.52 10.67 5.34
CA SER A 47 17.79 10.34 4.68
C SER A 47 18.13 11.24 3.49
N LYS A 48 19.37 11.68 3.42
CA LYS A 48 19.98 12.33 2.23
C LYS A 48 20.76 11.33 1.38
N PHE A 49 20.71 10.05 1.73
CA PHE A 49 21.35 8.94 1.01
C PHE A 49 20.33 7.84 0.73
N TYR A 50 20.46 7.20 -0.43
CA TYR A 50 19.76 5.97 -0.71
C TYR A 50 20.36 4.83 0.14
N SER A 51 19.60 3.74 0.28
CA SER A 51 20.03 2.53 1.01
C SER A 51 21.32 1.88 0.51
N ASP A 52 21.73 2.17 -0.72
CA ASP A 52 22.98 1.68 -1.33
C ASP A 52 24.17 2.62 -1.09
N GLY A 53 23.97 3.70 -0.32
CA GLY A 53 24.99 4.70 0.01
C GLY A 53 25.19 5.80 -1.03
N ASN A 54 24.45 5.79 -2.14
CA ASN A 54 24.52 6.90 -3.09
C ASN A 54 23.82 8.14 -2.51
N PRO A 55 24.41 9.34 -2.64
CA PRO A 55 23.76 10.56 -2.18
C PRO A 55 22.56 10.93 -3.06
N VAL A 56 21.50 11.43 -2.42
CA VAL A 56 20.41 12.13 -3.09
C VAL A 56 20.92 13.52 -3.48
N LYS A 57 20.65 13.97 -4.71
CA LYS A 57 21.03 15.32 -5.14
C LYS A 57 20.40 16.35 -4.20
N SER A 58 21.14 17.40 -3.84
CA SER A 58 20.62 18.48 -2.98
C SER A 58 19.44 19.24 -3.59
N THR A 59 19.26 19.15 -4.92
CA THR A 59 18.09 19.66 -5.62
C THR A 59 16.87 18.76 -5.48
N ASP A 60 17.03 17.50 -5.10
CA ASP A 60 15.97 16.49 -5.12
C ASP A 60 15.28 16.30 -3.76
N TYR A 61 15.72 17.03 -2.72
CA TYR A 61 15.05 17.10 -1.43
C TYR A 61 14.96 18.54 -0.89
N LYS A 62 14.02 18.77 0.04
CA LYS A 62 13.80 20.03 0.77
C LYS A 62 13.45 19.76 2.22
N CYS A 63 13.77 20.72 3.09
CA CYS A 63 13.33 20.70 4.48
C CYS A 63 11.87 21.18 4.56
N ALA A 64 11.06 20.57 5.43
CA ALA A 64 9.67 20.98 5.61
C ALA A 64 9.58 22.46 6.01
N ASN A 65 8.71 23.22 5.32
CA ASN A 65 8.57 24.68 5.46
C ASN A 65 9.89 25.47 5.31
N GLY A 66 10.88 24.94 4.61
CA GLY A 66 12.17 25.60 4.40
C GLY A 66 13.08 25.66 5.62
N ASN A 67 12.73 24.99 6.72
CA ASN A 67 13.52 24.98 7.94
C ASN A 67 14.01 23.57 8.27
N CYS A 68 15.32 23.35 8.28
CA CYS A 68 15.89 22.03 8.53
C CYS A 68 15.87 21.59 10.00
N LEU A 69 15.50 22.48 10.92
CA LEU A 69 15.16 22.09 12.30
C LEU A 69 13.88 21.22 12.36
N ASN A 70 13.08 21.20 11.28
CA ASN A 70 11.87 20.41 11.18
C ASN A 70 12.11 18.94 10.79
N ILE A 71 13.35 18.54 10.44
CA ILE A 71 13.64 17.21 9.89
C ILE A 71 13.22 16.10 10.84
N ASP A 72 13.50 16.22 12.14
CA ASP A 72 13.21 15.18 13.11
C ASP A 72 11.71 14.93 13.29
N THR A 73 10.90 15.99 13.23
CA THR A 73 9.45 15.88 13.37
C THR A 73 8.78 15.45 12.08
N PHE A 74 9.14 16.07 10.95
CA PHE A 74 8.36 16.01 9.72
C PHE A 74 8.99 15.17 8.61
N GLY A 75 10.27 14.82 8.73
CA GLY A 75 11.04 14.25 7.64
C GLY A 75 11.51 15.28 6.62
N LEU A 76 12.12 14.77 5.55
CA LEU A 76 12.43 15.55 4.35
C LEU A 76 11.32 15.39 3.31
N LEU A 77 11.21 16.39 2.44
CA LEU A 77 10.36 16.37 1.26
C LEU A 77 11.20 16.03 0.04
N TYR A 78 10.78 15.08 -0.79
CA TYR A 78 11.53 14.62 -1.96
C TYR A 78 10.73 14.83 -3.25
N ASN A 79 11.41 15.25 -4.32
CA ASN A 79 10.82 15.21 -5.66
C ASN A 79 10.77 13.78 -6.20
N PHE A 80 10.21 13.58 -7.41
CA PHE A 80 10.09 12.22 -7.97
C PHE A 80 11.44 11.50 -8.10
N SER A 81 12.48 12.21 -8.56
CA SER A 81 13.84 11.66 -8.71
C SER A 81 14.42 11.25 -7.35
N GLY A 82 14.40 12.15 -6.36
CA GLY A 82 14.90 11.88 -5.01
C GLY A 82 14.15 10.78 -4.28
N LEU A 83 12.85 10.67 -4.52
CA LEU A 83 12.00 9.65 -3.94
C LEU A 83 12.28 8.26 -4.54
N THR A 84 12.40 8.17 -5.88
CA THR A 84 12.35 6.89 -6.61
C THR A 84 13.69 6.45 -7.19
N LYS A 85 14.73 7.29 -7.17
CA LYS A 85 15.96 7.10 -7.95
C LYS A 85 15.69 6.96 -9.46
N ASN A 86 14.56 7.50 -9.94
CA ASN A 86 14.04 7.32 -11.31
C ASN A 86 13.82 5.84 -11.71
N GLU A 87 13.63 4.95 -10.73
CA GLU A 87 13.28 3.57 -11.00
C GLU A 87 11.85 3.46 -11.58
N THR A 88 11.67 2.52 -12.50
CA THR A 88 10.38 2.26 -13.18
C THR A 88 9.86 0.85 -12.92
N THR A 89 10.42 0.17 -11.91
CA THR A 89 10.02 -1.18 -11.52
C THR A 89 8.64 -1.18 -10.88
N LYS A 90 7.99 -2.36 -10.81
CA LYS A 90 6.67 -2.48 -10.19
C LYS A 90 6.67 -2.13 -8.70
N ARG A 91 7.75 -2.45 -7.99
CA ARG A 91 7.94 -2.17 -6.57
C ARG A 91 9.27 -1.47 -6.38
N ILE A 92 9.21 -0.21 -5.98
CA ILE A 92 10.36 0.69 -5.87
C ILE A 92 10.76 0.80 -4.39
N GLN A 93 12.04 0.55 -4.11
CA GLN A 93 12.62 0.84 -2.80
C GLN A 93 12.88 2.34 -2.67
N GLY A 94 13.57 2.92 -3.65
CA GLY A 94 13.85 4.35 -3.69
C GLY A 94 14.57 4.83 -2.43
N ILE A 95 14.07 5.90 -1.82
CA ILE A 95 14.64 6.49 -0.61
C ILE A 95 14.40 5.67 0.67
N CYS A 96 13.56 4.63 0.62
CA CYS A 96 13.25 3.83 1.80
C CYS A 96 14.46 2.99 2.27
N PRO A 97 14.58 2.73 3.59
CA PRO A 97 15.59 1.83 4.14
C PRO A 97 15.51 0.42 3.55
N SER A 98 16.61 -0.32 3.65
CA SER A 98 16.67 -1.72 3.19
C SER A 98 15.55 -2.57 3.80
N GLY A 99 14.84 -3.32 2.95
CA GLY A 99 13.70 -4.13 3.35
C GLY A 99 12.38 -3.36 3.47
N PHE A 100 12.36 -2.07 3.16
CA PHE A 100 11.17 -1.23 3.05
C PHE A 100 11.03 -0.68 1.63
N LEU A 101 9.80 -0.32 1.25
CA LEU A 101 9.44 0.12 -0.09
C LEU A 101 8.54 1.36 -0.01
N ILE A 102 8.49 2.11 -1.12
CA ILE A 102 7.47 3.14 -1.32
C ILE A 102 6.10 2.44 -1.41
N PRO A 103 5.07 2.89 -0.69
CA PRO A 103 3.77 2.24 -0.69
C PRO A 103 3.05 2.35 -2.03
N THR A 104 2.28 1.32 -2.35
CA THR A 104 1.36 1.27 -3.50
C THR A 104 -0.02 1.79 -3.11
N PRO A 105 -0.88 2.13 -4.10
CA PRO A 105 -2.28 2.41 -3.83
C PRO A 105 -3.04 1.27 -3.14
N ASN A 106 -2.72 0.02 -3.49
CA ASN A 106 -3.36 -1.15 -2.88
C ASN A 106 -2.94 -1.34 -1.42
N GLU A 107 -1.66 -1.13 -1.11
CA GLU A 107 -1.17 -1.21 0.28
C GLU A 107 -1.83 -0.14 1.14
N TRP A 108 -1.96 1.09 0.66
CA TRP A 108 -2.68 2.12 1.40
C TRP A 108 -4.17 1.81 1.57
N HIS A 109 -4.82 1.27 0.54
CA HIS A 109 -6.21 0.84 0.65
C HIS A 109 -6.40 -0.26 1.71
N GLN A 110 -5.50 -1.24 1.77
CA GLN A 110 -5.51 -2.29 2.81
C GLN A 110 -5.29 -1.73 4.22
N LEU A 111 -4.42 -0.72 4.36
CA LEU A 111 -4.24 0.00 5.62
C LEU A 111 -5.57 0.61 6.06
N MET A 112 -6.26 1.31 5.16
CA MET A 112 -7.56 1.93 5.47
C MET A 112 -8.63 0.91 5.87
N LEU A 113 -8.72 -0.22 5.16
CA LEU A 113 -9.62 -1.31 5.53
C LEU A 113 -9.30 -1.89 6.91
N SER A 114 -8.02 -2.07 7.23
CA SER A 114 -7.58 -2.58 8.54
C SER A 114 -7.93 -1.64 9.70
N LEU A 115 -8.15 -0.37 9.40
CA LEU A 115 -8.54 0.66 10.37
C LEU A 115 -10.05 0.89 10.46
N ASN A 116 -10.84 0.10 9.72
CA ASN A 116 -12.28 0.26 9.54
C ASN A 116 -12.67 1.66 9.01
N ALA A 117 -11.84 2.24 8.14
CA ALA A 117 -12.19 3.47 7.45
C ALA A 117 -13.23 3.20 6.35
N ASP A 118 -14.15 4.13 6.13
CA ASP A 118 -15.04 4.06 4.97
C ASP A 118 -14.20 4.26 3.70
N THR A 119 -14.18 3.24 2.85
CA THR A 119 -13.41 3.22 1.61
C THR A 119 -14.28 3.26 0.37
N THR A 120 -15.60 3.39 0.54
CA THR A 120 -16.62 3.28 -0.52
C THR A 120 -16.38 4.26 -1.67
N TRP A 121 -15.82 5.44 -1.37
CA TRP A 121 -15.64 6.54 -2.31
C TRP A 121 -14.22 6.67 -2.87
N LEU A 122 -13.27 5.84 -2.41
CA LEU A 122 -11.86 5.88 -2.84
C LEU A 122 -11.68 5.72 -4.34
N TRP A 123 -12.45 4.84 -4.97
CA TRP A 123 -12.31 4.56 -6.40
C TRP A 123 -12.85 5.69 -7.29
N LYS A 124 -13.77 6.52 -6.75
CA LYS A 124 -14.40 7.64 -7.45
C LYS A 124 -13.66 8.97 -7.26
N GLY A 125 -12.48 8.98 -6.62
CA GLY A 125 -11.71 10.20 -6.37
C GLY A 125 -12.34 11.17 -5.37
N ALA A 126 -13.27 10.68 -4.55
CA ALA A 126 -13.96 11.47 -3.54
C ALA A 126 -13.33 11.31 -2.15
N TYR A 127 -13.65 12.24 -1.25
CA TYR A 127 -13.19 12.27 0.14
C TYR A 127 -13.50 10.94 0.84
N ASN A 128 -12.53 10.42 1.57
CA ASN A 128 -12.79 9.35 2.52
C ASN A 128 -12.37 9.85 3.90
N TYR A 129 -13.26 9.69 4.86
CA TYR A 129 -12.91 9.95 6.24
C TYR A 129 -11.89 8.93 6.66
N VAL A 130 -10.71 9.42 7.02
CA VAL A 130 -9.78 8.58 7.72
C VAL A 130 -10.00 8.76 9.18
N SER A 131 -9.90 7.62 9.84
CA SER A 131 -9.90 7.60 11.27
C SER A 131 -8.69 8.41 11.74
N ASP A 132 -8.97 9.49 12.46
CA ASP A 132 -8.16 10.10 13.53
C ASP A 132 -7.07 9.19 14.14
N LYS A 133 -7.28 7.87 14.17
CA LYS A 133 -6.35 6.80 14.51
C LYS A 133 -4.98 6.86 13.82
N VAL A 134 -4.85 7.40 12.61
CA VAL A 134 -3.52 7.51 11.94
C VAL A 134 -2.79 8.80 12.26
N ILE A 135 -3.51 9.81 12.74
CA ILE A 135 -2.98 11.15 12.97
C ILE A 135 -2.33 11.17 14.35
N SER A 136 -1.14 11.78 14.43
CA SER A 136 -0.44 12.01 15.68
C SER A 136 -1.31 12.76 16.70
N GLN A 137 -1.22 12.36 17.97
CA GLN A 137 -1.92 13.02 19.08
C GLN A 137 -1.57 14.50 19.20
N GLN A 138 -0.33 14.87 18.92
CA GLN A 138 0.12 16.27 18.93
C GLN A 138 -0.63 17.14 17.92
N TYR A 139 -1.18 16.53 16.87
CA TYR A 139 -1.88 17.22 15.78
C TYR A 139 -3.37 16.85 15.71
N GLY A 140 -3.96 16.45 16.84
CA GLY A 140 -5.42 16.32 17.00
C GLY A 140 -6.02 14.96 16.61
N GLY A 141 -5.19 13.94 16.32
CA GLY A 141 -5.65 12.57 16.10
C GLY A 141 -5.65 11.73 17.37
N SER A 142 -6.34 10.58 17.37
CA SER A 142 -6.21 9.62 18.48
C SER A 142 -4.89 8.83 18.44
N ASN A 143 -4.28 8.74 17.26
CA ASN A 143 -3.10 7.91 16.98
C ASN A 143 -3.23 6.44 17.40
N SER A 144 -4.45 5.91 17.55
CA SER A 144 -4.62 4.53 18.05
C SER A 144 -4.16 3.44 17.07
N SER A 145 -3.83 3.78 15.83
CA SER A 145 -3.13 2.87 14.91
C SER A 145 -1.61 2.83 15.11
N GLY A 146 -1.04 3.81 15.83
CA GLY A 146 0.40 4.00 16.01
C GLY A 146 1.13 4.55 14.78
N LEU A 147 0.43 4.79 13.65
CA LEU A 147 1.06 5.25 12.42
C LEU A 147 1.69 6.64 12.55
N SER A 148 1.16 7.52 13.42
CA SER A 148 1.75 8.81 13.79
C SER A 148 2.01 9.75 12.60
N ILE A 149 1.01 9.99 11.75
CA ILE A 149 1.11 10.94 10.64
C ILE A 149 1.14 12.38 11.17
N VAL A 150 2.00 13.21 10.59
CA VAL A 150 2.22 14.61 10.96
C VAL A 150 2.06 15.53 9.73
N PRO A 151 1.68 16.81 9.88
CA PRO A 151 1.38 17.67 8.74
C PRO A 151 2.63 18.38 8.20
N SER A 152 3.48 17.69 7.43
CA SER A 152 4.72 18.28 6.88
C SER A 152 4.49 19.29 5.75
N GLY A 153 3.28 19.34 5.20
CA GLY A 153 2.94 20.14 4.04
C GLY A 153 3.58 19.59 2.75
N VAL A 154 3.70 20.46 1.76
CA VAL A 154 4.30 20.16 0.46
C VAL A 154 5.08 21.37 -0.02
N ASN A 155 6.17 21.16 -0.74
CA ASN A 155 6.77 22.21 -1.55
C ASN A 155 6.40 21.97 -3.01
N ALA A 156 5.82 22.98 -3.67
CA ALA A 156 5.46 22.91 -5.07
C ALA A 156 5.81 24.22 -5.76
N LEU A 157 6.45 24.16 -6.94
CA LEU A 157 6.81 25.35 -7.73
C LEU A 157 7.60 26.39 -6.91
N GLY A 158 8.46 25.92 -6.00
CA GLY A 158 9.29 26.77 -5.13
C GLY A 158 8.60 27.32 -3.88
N SER A 159 7.31 27.09 -3.69
CA SER A 159 6.53 27.59 -2.54
C SER A 159 6.09 26.46 -1.59
N TYR A 160 5.95 26.77 -0.30
CA TYR A 160 5.47 25.82 0.71
C TYR A 160 3.97 26.00 0.96
N TYR A 161 3.25 24.89 1.03
CA TYR A 161 1.81 24.86 1.24
C TYR A 161 1.43 23.87 2.33
N ASN A 162 0.36 24.19 3.06
CA ASN A 162 -0.29 23.30 4.03
C ASN A 162 0.62 22.77 5.17
N PHE A 163 1.74 23.42 5.44
CA PHE A 163 2.54 23.11 6.63
C PHE A 163 1.66 23.30 7.89
N GLY A 164 1.65 22.31 8.79
CA GLY A 164 0.78 22.32 9.97
C GLY A 164 -0.68 21.97 9.69
N ARG A 165 -1.09 21.76 8.43
CA ARG A 165 -2.49 21.50 8.03
C ARG A 165 -2.69 20.26 7.18
N GLY A 166 -1.65 19.76 6.52
CA GLY A 166 -1.77 18.63 5.60
C GLY A 166 -0.50 17.81 5.46
N GLU A 167 -0.70 16.54 5.16
CA GLU A 167 0.35 15.59 4.77
C GLU A 167 0.03 15.01 3.40
N PHE A 168 1.05 14.83 2.56
CA PHE A 168 0.85 14.47 1.16
C PHE A 168 1.81 13.35 0.74
N TYR A 169 1.32 12.19 0.32
CA TYR A 169 2.17 11.06 -0.09
C TYR A 169 2.01 10.71 -1.56
N LYS A 170 3.12 10.31 -2.21
CA LYS A 170 3.05 9.58 -3.49
C LYS A 170 2.97 8.09 -3.21
N LEU A 171 1.95 7.47 -3.78
CA LEU A 171 1.81 6.02 -3.88
C LEU A 171 2.22 5.57 -5.28
N ILE A 172 3.03 4.54 -5.38
CA ILE A 172 3.60 4.10 -6.65
C ILE A 172 3.46 2.60 -6.83
N ASP A 173 2.77 2.19 -7.91
CA ASP A 173 2.73 0.82 -8.42
C ASP A 173 3.04 0.82 -9.91
N SER A 174 4.27 0.47 -10.29
CA SER A 174 4.73 0.49 -11.68
C SER A 174 4.49 1.87 -12.33
N LEU A 175 3.62 1.92 -13.35
CA LEU A 175 3.25 3.14 -14.06
C LEU A 175 2.18 3.97 -13.35
N ILE A 176 1.50 3.43 -12.33
CA ILE A 176 0.41 4.12 -11.64
C ILE A 176 1.00 4.89 -10.45
N VAL A 177 0.86 6.22 -10.50
CA VAL A 177 1.20 7.12 -9.40
C VAL A 177 -0.09 7.77 -8.89
N LYS A 178 -0.38 7.64 -7.60
CA LYS A 178 -1.51 8.31 -6.95
C LYS A 178 -1.02 9.21 -5.83
N GLY A 179 -1.72 10.33 -5.64
CA GLY A 179 -1.50 11.21 -4.50
C GLY A 179 -2.47 10.85 -3.39
N ILE A 180 -2.01 10.94 -2.15
CA ILE A 180 -2.89 10.99 -0.99
C ILE A 180 -2.63 12.28 -0.26
N THR A 181 -3.69 12.90 0.18
CA THR A 181 -3.66 14.02 1.11
C THR A 181 -4.36 13.61 2.40
N VAL A 182 -3.75 13.93 3.54
CA VAL A 182 -4.33 13.83 4.88
C VAL A 182 -4.45 15.25 5.41
N PHE A 183 -5.68 15.73 5.66
CA PHE A 183 -5.90 17.05 6.26
C PHE A 183 -6.10 16.96 7.77
N PHE A 184 -5.62 18.01 8.46
CA PHE A 184 -5.65 18.18 9.89
C PHE A 184 -6.53 19.41 10.15
N ASP A 185 -7.86 19.23 10.10
CA ASP A 185 -8.82 20.34 10.11
C ASP A 185 -9.23 20.79 11.53
N GLY A 186 -8.55 20.34 12.57
CA GLY A 186 -8.81 20.74 13.97
C GLY A 186 -10.16 20.25 14.53
N SER A 187 -11.04 19.75 13.66
CA SER A 187 -12.08 18.82 14.06
C SER A 187 -11.40 17.46 14.27
N THR A 188 -11.87 16.67 15.22
CA THR A 188 -11.29 15.37 15.58
C THR A 188 -11.33 14.32 14.46
N ASN A 189 -11.69 14.70 13.23
CA ASN A 189 -11.94 13.82 12.10
C ASN A 189 -11.07 14.24 10.92
N GLY A 190 -9.83 13.73 10.86
CA GLY A 190 -8.95 13.96 9.73
C GLY A 190 -9.56 13.51 8.40
N THR A 191 -9.74 14.43 7.45
CA THR A 191 -10.23 14.07 6.12
C THR A 191 -9.08 13.60 5.25
N ILE A 192 -9.13 12.37 4.71
CA ILE A 192 -8.24 11.97 3.62
C ILE A 192 -8.90 12.27 2.28
N ARG A 193 -8.13 12.91 1.41
CA ARG A 193 -8.45 13.06 0.00
C ARG A 193 -7.44 12.24 -0.81
N ILE A 194 -7.88 11.16 -1.46
CA ILE A 194 -7.05 10.49 -2.46
C ILE A 194 -7.29 11.19 -3.79
N ASP A 195 -6.40 12.11 -4.12
CA ASP A 195 -6.36 12.73 -5.43
C ASP A 195 -5.52 11.86 -6.37
N THR A 196 -6.13 11.41 -7.46
CA THR A 196 -5.33 11.15 -8.65
C THR A 196 -4.71 12.47 -9.06
N PHE A 197 -3.37 12.53 -9.12
CA PHE A 197 -2.67 13.65 -9.73
C PHE A 197 -3.34 13.96 -11.08
N LEU A 198 -3.56 15.26 -11.36
CA LEU A 198 -4.25 15.73 -12.56
C LEU A 198 -3.68 15.09 -13.84
N THR A 199 -2.38 14.75 -13.85
CA THR A 199 -1.74 13.88 -14.86
C THR A 199 -0.52 13.12 -14.29
N GLN A 200 -0.08 12.04 -14.96
CA GLN A 200 1.19 11.36 -14.62
C GLN A 200 2.42 12.27 -14.75
N ALA A 201 2.37 13.26 -15.66
CA ALA A 201 3.46 14.22 -15.84
C ALA A 201 3.65 15.07 -14.59
N ILE A 202 2.56 15.57 -14.00
CA ILE A 202 2.60 16.30 -12.72
C ILE A 202 3.06 15.38 -11.60
N ALA A 203 2.56 14.14 -11.56
CA ALA A 203 2.96 13.14 -10.55
C ALA A 203 4.46 12.82 -10.58
N LYS A 204 5.12 12.97 -11.73
CA LYS A 204 6.56 12.72 -11.93
C LYS A 204 7.39 14.01 -12.02
N SER A 205 6.79 15.18 -11.80
CA SER A 205 7.48 16.47 -11.86
C SER A 205 8.60 16.56 -10.80
N SER A 206 9.67 17.25 -11.19
CA SER A 206 10.78 17.68 -10.31
C SER A 206 10.40 18.85 -9.41
N ASP A 207 9.24 19.48 -9.63
CA ASP A 207 8.85 20.74 -8.99
C ASP A 207 7.96 20.51 -7.77
N GLN A 208 7.67 19.26 -7.43
CA GLN A 208 6.84 18.88 -6.30
C GLN A 208 7.60 17.96 -5.35
N TYR A 209 7.76 18.40 -4.10
CA TYR A 209 8.47 17.70 -3.04
C TYR A 209 7.52 17.30 -1.94
N LEU A 210 7.47 16.00 -1.65
CA LEU A 210 6.52 15.41 -0.72
C LEU A 210 7.27 14.49 0.26
N PRO A 211 6.77 14.32 1.48
CA PRO A 211 7.33 13.33 2.40
C PRO A 211 7.19 11.91 1.85
N CYS A 212 7.99 10.99 2.41
CA CYS A 212 7.90 9.57 2.14
C CYS A 212 7.67 8.80 3.44
N ARG A 213 6.64 7.96 3.46
CA ARG A 213 6.41 6.97 4.52
C ARG A 213 6.49 5.58 3.93
N CYS A 214 7.41 4.77 4.44
CA CYS A 214 7.70 3.48 3.84
C CYS A 214 6.96 2.33 4.51
N ILE A 215 6.71 1.29 3.74
CA ILE A 215 6.10 0.03 4.19
C ILE A 215 7.13 -1.10 4.08
N LYS A 216 7.16 -2.01 5.05
CA LYS A 216 8.02 -3.19 5.02
C LYS A 216 7.68 -4.02 3.78
N LYS A 217 8.72 -4.44 3.06
CA LYS A 217 8.58 -5.39 1.95
C LYS A 217 7.93 -6.66 2.48
N SER A 218 6.70 -6.90 2.09
CA SER A 218 6.04 -8.16 2.36
C SER A 218 6.68 -9.23 1.48
N ASN A 219 7.05 -10.36 2.08
CA ASN A 219 7.19 -11.60 1.35
C ASN A 219 5.76 -12.00 0.97
N LEU A 220 5.23 -11.44 -0.12
CA LEU A 220 4.10 -12.06 -0.77
C LEU A 220 4.50 -13.52 -0.95
N THR A 221 3.77 -14.45 -0.31
CA THR A 221 3.66 -15.80 -0.88
C THR A 221 3.35 -15.55 -2.34
N LEU A 222 4.30 -15.92 -3.20
CA LEU A 222 4.11 -15.93 -4.62
C LEU A 222 2.81 -16.70 -4.87
N VAL A 223 1.70 -15.98 -5.05
CA VAL A 223 0.76 -16.40 -6.08
C VAL A 223 1.61 -16.27 -7.32
N THR A 224 2.21 -17.39 -7.71
CA THR A 224 3.01 -17.51 -8.91
C THR A 224 2.24 -16.76 -10.00
N GLY A 225 2.74 -15.60 -10.40
CA GLY A 225 2.28 -14.92 -11.59
C GLY A 225 2.75 -15.77 -12.76
N ILE A 226 2.08 -16.90 -12.98
CA ILE A 226 2.36 -17.78 -14.11
C ILE A 226 1.86 -17.03 -15.35
N ASN A 227 2.79 -16.54 -16.17
CA ASN A 227 2.59 -15.90 -17.47
C ASN A 227 1.37 -14.96 -17.59
N ASN A 228 1.66 -13.66 -17.46
CA ASN A 228 0.78 -12.49 -17.63
C ASN A 228 0.05 -12.33 -19.00
N LYS A 229 -0.07 -13.37 -19.82
CA LYS A 229 -0.79 -13.31 -21.09
C LYS A 229 -2.29 -13.59 -20.95
N LEU A 230 -2.68 -14.48 -20.04
CA LEU A 230 -4.08 -14.85 -19.83
C LEU A 230 -4.75 -13.88 -18.86
N LYS A 231 -5.68 -13.05 -19.37
CA LYS A 231 -6.40 -12.06 -18.58
C LYS A 231 -7.90 -12.22 -18.80
N PHE A 232 -8.65 -12.13 -17.72
CA PHE A 232 -10.10 -11.94 -17.80
C PHE A 232 -10.50 -10.73 -16.98
N ASN A 233 -11.53 -10.01 -17.40
CA ASN A 233 -12.12 -8.87 -16.70
C ASN A 233 -13.51 -9.24 -16.19
N ILE A 234 -13.94 -8.57 -15.13
CA ILE A 234 -15.29 -8.72 -14.60
C ILE A 234 -15.89 -7.32 -14.50
N TYR A 235 -17.03 -7.11 -15.15
CA TYR A 235 -17.75 -5.84 -15.10
C TYR A 235 -19.28 -6.06 -15.13
N PRO A 236 -20.07 -5.24 -14.43
CA PRO A 236 -19.63 -4.30 -13.41
C PRO A 236 -19.07 -5.04 -12.18
N ASN A 237 -18.03 -4.50 -11.56
CA ASN A 237 -17.46 -5.02 -10.33
C ASN A 237 -16.90 -3.85 -9.50
N PRO A 238 -17.62 -3.36 -8.48
CA PRO A 238 -18.79 -4.00 -7.88
C PRO A 238 -20.06 -3.99 -8.77
N SER A 239 -20.90 -5.02 -8.65
CA SER A 239 -22.24 -5.05 -9.26
C SER A 239 -23.33 -4.82 -8.20
N ILE A 240 -24.40 -4.15 -8.61
CA ILE A 240 -25.49 -3.69 -7.73
C ILE A 240 -26.68 -4.65 -7.77
N ASP A 241 -26.93 -5.23 -8.94
CA ASP A 241 -28.08 -6.09 -9.24
C ASP A 241 -27.69 -7.57 -9.33
N GLY A 242 -26.42 -7.91 -9.09
CA GLY A 242 -25.89 -9.27 -9.22
C GLY A 242 -25.51 -9.65 -10.64
N ASN A 243 -25.83 -8.81 -11.64
CA ASN A 243 -25.45 -9.04 -13.03
C ASN A 243 -23.97 -8.71 -13.22
N ILE A 244 -23.19 -9.68 -13.68
CA ILE A 244 -21.78 -9.52 -14.02
C ILE A 244 -21.48 -10.17 -15.37
N THR A 245 -20.53 -9.58 -16.10
CA THR A 245 -19.95 -10.13 -17.31
C THR A 245 -18.50 -10.48 -17.02
N VAL A 246 -18.14 -11.75 -17.20
CA VAL A 246 -16.75 -12.22 -17.24
C VAL A 246 -16.29 -12.16 -18.70
N ASP A 247 -15.36 -11.26 -18.98
CA ASP A 247 -14.81 -10.99 -20.30
C ASP A 247 -13.40 -11.58 -20.41
N LEU A 248 -13.23 -12.52 -21.31
CA LEU A 248 -12.08 -13.40 -21.46
C LEU A 248 -11.24 -12.94 -22.65
N SER A 249 -9.92 -12.83 -22.48
CA SER A 249 -9.02 -12.60 -23.61
C SER A 249 -9.16 -13.72 -24.66
N GLU A 250 -9.06 -13.38 -25.95
CA GLU A 250 -9.18 -14.35 -27.06
C GLU A 250 -8.25 -15.57 -26.92
N GLU A 251 -7.10 -15.41 -26.26
CA GLU A 251 -6.16 -16.50 -25.97
C GLU A 251 -6.71 -17.62 -25.07
N LEU A 252 -7.85 -17.39 -24.41
CA LEU A 252 -8.56 -18.34 -23.55
C LEU A 252 -9.68 -19.09 -24.29
N ILE A 253 -10.15 -18.56 -25.42
CA ILE A 253 -11.26 -19.10 -26.19
C ILE A 253 -10.80 -20.37 -26.91
N ASN A 254 -11.64 -21.41 -26.92
CA ASN A 254 -11.36 -22.72 -27.56
C ASN A 254 -10.15 -23.49 -26.99
N ARG A 255 -9.62 -23.08 -25.84
CA ARG A 255 -8.68 -23.88 -25.05
C ARG A 255 -9.43 -24.53 -23.88
N LYS A 256 -8.96 -25.68 -23.41
CA LYS A 256 -9.55 -26.40 -22.27
C LYS A 256 -9.26 -25.67 -20.95
N PHE A 257 -9.88 -24.52 -20.74
CA PHE A 257 -9.86 -23.81 -19.46
C PHE A 257 -11.21 -23.96 -18.76
N GLU A 258 -11.18 -23.85 -17.45
CA GLU A 258 -12.34 -23.93 -16.59
C GLU A 258 -12.47 -22.63 -15.79
N LEU A 259 -13.63 -21.97 -15.88
CA LEU A 259 -14.01 -20.86 -15.02
C LEU A 259 -14.73 -21.43 -13.79
N GLN A 260 -14.25 -21.07 -12.61
CA GLN A 260 -14.81 -21.42 -11.31
C GLN A 260 -15.10 -20.14 -10.52
N ILE A 261 -16.24 -20.05 -9.84
CA ILE A 261 -16.54 -18.94 -8.92
C ILE A 261 -16.80 -19.53 -7.54
N PHE A 262 -16.10 -19.01 -6.54
CA PHE A 262 -16.22 -19.42 -5.14
C PHE A 262 -16.84 -18.30 -4.32
N SER A 263 -17.60 -18.65 -3.28
CA SER A 263 -17.99 -17.68 -2.24
C SER A 263 -16.78 -17.28 -1.39
N ASP A 264 -16.98 -16.30 -0.52
CA ASP A 264 -16.05 -15.89 0.54
C ASP A 264 -15.71 -17.02 1.52
N LEU A 265 -16.61 -17.99 1.70
CA LEU A 265 -16.38 -19.22 2.46
C LEU A 265 -15.63 -20.31 1.67
N GLY A 266 -15.26 -20.05 0.42
CA GLY A 266 -14.56 -21.01 -0.44
C GLY A 266 -15.46 -22.09 -1.05
N ILE A 267 -16.79 -21.92 -1.02
CA ILE A 267 -17.74 -22.85 -1.63
C ILE A 267 -17.82 -22.56 -3.12
N LEU A 268 -17.70 -23.59 -3.98
CA LEU A 268 -17.87 -23.44 -5.42
C LEU A 268 -19.34 -23.16 -5.77
N VAL A 269 -19.62 -21.99 -6.35
CA VAL A 269 -20.95 -21.48 -6.69
C VAL A 269 -21.24 -21.58 -8.18
N TYR A 270 -20.22 -21.47 -9.02
CA TYR A 270 -20.37 -21.59 -10.47
C TYR A 270 -19.15 -22.28 -11.08
N ARG A 271 -19.38 -23.10 -12.10
CA ARG A 271 -18.35 -23.78 -12.88
C ARG A 271 -18.79 -23.89 -14.34
N THR A 272 -17.90 -23.54 -15.27
CA THR A 272 -18.07 -23.88 -16.69
C THR A 272 -16.74 -24.23 -17.35
N THR A 273 -16.79 -25.21 -18.25
CA THR A 273 -15.72 -25.59 -19.18
C THR A 273 -16.02 -25.15 -20.62
N ASP A 274 -17.25 -24.71 -20.89
CA ASP A 274 -17.66 -24.21 -22.19
C ASP A 274 -17.34 -22.72 -22.28
N ILE A 275 -16.13 -22.45 -22.77
CA ILE A 275 -15.62 -21.10 -23.05
C ILE A 275 -15.62 -20.91 -24.58
N SER A 276 -16.81 -20.93 -25.16
CA SER A 276 -17.05 -20.71 -26.58
C SER A 276 -17.17 -19.22 -26.94
N SER A 277 -17.54 -18.38 -25.98
CA SER A 277 -17.63 -16.92 -26.14
C SER A 277 -16.57 -16.18 -25.33
N ALA A 278 -16.14 -15.02 -25.83
CA ALA A 278 -15.30 -14.09 -25.09
C ALA A 278 -16.00 -13.53 -23.85
N LYS A 279 -17.33 -13.59 -23.77
CA LYS A 279 -18.12 -12.98 -22.69
C LYS A 279 -19.10 -13.97 -22.10
N ILE A 280 -19.03 -14.16 -20.79
CA ILE A 280 -19.93 -14.99 -20.00
C ILE A 280 -20.72 -14.07 -19.07
N ASN A 281 -22.03 -14.01 -19.26
CA ASN A 281 -22.92 -13.24 -18.39
C ASN A 281 -23.45 -14.14 -17.27
N LEU A 282 -23.39 -13.66 -16.03
CA LEU A 282 -23.80 -14.38 -14.84
C LEU A 282 -24.65 -13.48 -13.97
N VAL A 283 -25.59 -14.09 -13.27
CA VAL A 283 -26.34 -13.45 -12.19
C VAL A 283 -25.98 -14.20 -10.91
N LEU A 284 -25.32 -13.51 -9.99
CA LEU A 284 -24.90 -14.07 -8.72
C LEU A 284 -25.69 -13.41 -7.58
N PRO A 285 -26.02 -14.18 -6.52
CA PRO A 285 -26.56 -13.61 -5.29
C PRO A 285 -25.62 -12.56 -4.71
N ARG A 286 -26.14 -11.68 -3.86
CA ARG A 286 -25.32 -10.65 -3.21
C ARG A 286 -24.27 -11.29 -2.30
N GLY A 287 -23.05 -10.76 -2.31
CA GLY A 287 -21.93 -11.33 -1.57
C GLY A 287 -20.55 -11.03 -2.17
N LEU A 288 -19.54 -11.62 -1.55
CA LEU A 288 -18.16 -11.57 -1.99
C LEU A 288 -17.79 -12.91 -2.63
N TYR A 289 -17.22 -12.87 -3.83
CA TYR A 289 -16.82 -14.06 -4.56
C TYR A 289 -15.38 -13.97 -5.08
N VAL A 290 -14.79 -15.12 -5.37
CA VAL A 290 -13.51 -15.27 -6.06
C VAL A 290 -13.77 -16.02 -7.37
N ALA A 291 -13.59 -15.33 -8.50
CA ALA A 291 -13.57 -15.97 -9.80
C ALA A 291 -12.16 -16.48 -10.09
N LYS A 292 -12.04 -17.69 -10.62
CA LYS A 292 -10.79 -18.40 -10.90
C LYS A 292 -10.87 -19.03 -12.29
N ILE A 293 -9.81 -18.89 -13.08
CA ILE A 293 -9.63 -19.66 -14.32
C ILE A 293 -8.50 -20.66 -14.12
N VAL A 294 -8.75 -21.92 -14.49
CA VAL A 294 -7.82 -23.04 -14.31
C VAL A 294 -7.63 -23.77 -15.63
N ASN A 295 -6.40 -24.18 -15.94
CA ASN A 295 -6.15 -25.20 -16.96
C ASN A 295 -5.97 -26.57 -16.28
N PRO A 296 -6.91 -27.52 -16.43
CA PRO A 296 -6.83 -28.83 -15.79
C PRO A 296 -5.79 -29.77 -16.43
N GLU A 297 -5.27 -29.46 -17.62
CA GLU A 297 -4.34 -30.34 -18.35
C GLU A 297 -2.86 -30.05 -18.07
N ASN A 298 -2.53 -28.95 -17.38
CA ASN A 298 -1.14 -28.63 -17.02
C ASN A 298 -0.78 -29.20 -15.64
N SER A 299 0.39 -29.84 -15.55
CA SER A 299 0.99 -30.34 -14.30
C SER A 299 1.18 -29.24 -13.24
N ILE A 300 1.23 -27.98 -13.66
CA ILE A 300 1.07 -26.81 -12.81
C ILE A 300 -0.16 -26.05 -13.35
N PRO A 301 -1.30 -26.01 -12.62
CA PRO A 301 -2.48 -25.33 -13.10
C PRO A 301 -2.15 -23.83 -13.27
N TYR A 302 -2.34 -23.31 -14.48
CA TYR A 302 -2.36 -21.86 -14.69
C TYR A 302 -3.57 -21.30 -13.95
N ILE A 303 -3.34 -20.45 -12.96
CA ILE A 303 -4.38 -19.88 -12.10
C ILE A 303 -4.40 -18.37 -12.28
N HIS A 304 -5.52 -17.82 -12.77
CA HIS A 304 -5.84 -16.40 -12.64
C HIS A 304 -7.04 -16.25 -11.73
N SER A 305 -7.00 -15.33 -10.76
CA SER A 305 -8.10 -15.08 -9.83
C SER A 305 -8.46 -13.61 -9.72
N LYS A 306 -9.75 -13.30 -9.67
CA LYS A 306 -10.27 -11.95 -9.40
C LYS A 306 -11.34 -11.96 -8.33
N LYS A 307 -11.29 -10.95 -7.44
CA LYS A 307 -12.33 -10.67 -6.45
C LYS A 307 -13.55 -10.08 -7.15
N VAL A 308 -14.75 -10.54 -6.80
CA VAL A 308 -16.05 -10.04 -7.27
C VAL A 308 -16.82 -9.53 -6.07
N VAL A 309 -17.30 -8.29 -6.15
CA VAL A 309 -18.04 -7.64 -5.07
C VAL A 309 -19.45 -7.36 -5.55
N LEU A 310 -20.45 -7.87 -4.83
CA LEU A 310 -21.86 -7.61 -5.09
C LEU A 310 -22.42 -6.85 -3.89
N LEU A 311 -22.82 -5.60 -4.12
CA LEU A 311 -23.20 -4.67 -3.05
C LEU A 311 -24.61 -4.94 -2.55
N ASN A 312 -24.85 -4.66 -1.26
CA ASN A 312 -26.18 -4.46 -0.73
C ASN A 312 -26.54 -2.98 -0.90
N TYR A 313 -27.71 -2.73 -1.50
CA TYR A 313 -28.56 -1.63 -1.10
C TYR A 313 -29.79 -2.23 -0.40
#